data_AF-A0A8B7NCV0-F1
#
_entry.id   AF-A0A8B7NCV0-F1
#
_cell.length_a   1.000
_cell.length_b   1.000
_cell.length_c   1.000
_cell.angle_alpha   90.00
_cell.angle_beta   90.00
_cell.angle_gamma   90.00
#
_symmetry.space_group_name_H-M   'P 1'
#
loop_
_entity.id
_entity.type
_entity.pdbx_description
1 polymer ?
#
loop_
_entity_poly.entity_id
_entity_poly.type
_entity_poly.pdbx_seq_one_letter_code
_entity_poly.pdbx_strand_id
1 'polypeptide(L)'
;MHAATACIKASKDSKSNQTRSLLIRDFGFAYGLSSAFMPGLATGMCHIIKTLDDNTFLSDVEEFRINTIAIVVLNFPTVLRLGRERQDLLQHFRHVLVGGGAIPQAHVTAAASTMPGVFIQKCYGASEMFVIAQDPLGGGKPGFTGSVFPNVELKLKDLNSKDFLPANQIGILFIKSPS
;
A
#
# COMPACT_ATOMS: atom_id res chain seq x y z
N MET A 1 26.56 -7.07 14.20
CA MET A 1 26.45 -7.05 12.73
C MET A 1 25.87 -5.69 12.34
N HIS A 2 26.71 -4.79 11.85
CA HIS A 2 26.29 -3.46 11.38
C HIS A 2 25.68 -3.62 9.98
N ALA A 3 24.37 -3.37 9.85
CA ALA A 3 23.74 -3.24 8.54
C ALA A 3 24.18 -1.90 7.93
N ALA A 4 24.89 -1.96 6.80
CA ALA A 4 25.28 -0.78 6.05
C ALA A 4 24.04 -0.13 5.43
N THR A 5 23.61 1.00 6.00
CA THR A 5 22.57 1.87 5.42
C THR A 5 23.12 2.50 4.14
N ALA A 6 22.85 1.90 2.98
CA ALA A 6 23.08 2.51 1.68
C ALA A 6 22.00 3.57 1.40
N CYS A 7 21.97 4.64 2.20
CA CYS A 7 21.27 5.86 1.81
C CYS A 7 22.19 6.63 0.87
N ILE A 8 21.88 6.59 -0.43
CA ILE A 8 22.34 7.64 -1.36
C ILE A 8 21.92 8.95 -0.69
N LYS A 9 22.89 9.76 -0.24
CA LYS A 9 22.65 11.03 0.46
C LYS A 9 21.58 11.80 -0.29
N ALA A 10 20.38 11.86 0.28
CA ALA A 10 19.33 12.71 -0.23
C ALA A 10 19.88 14.14 -0.28
N SER A 11 19.91 14.72 -1.48
CA SER A 11 20.22 16.13 -1.66
C SER A 11 19.39 16.96 -0.68
N LYS A 12 20.04 17.89 0.02
CA LYS A 12 19.44 18.87 0.94
C LYS A 12 18.65 19.96 0.20
N ASP A 13 18.30 19.77 -1.07
CA ASP A 13 17.45 20.72 -1.78
C ASP A 13 15.99 20.59 -1.35
N SER A 14 15.53 21.59 -0.61
CA SER A 14 14.18 21.76 -0.07
C SER A 14 13.10 22.05 -1.13
N LYS A 15 13.30 21.63 -2.39
CA LYS A 15 12.38 21.86 -3.51
C LYS A 15 12.00 20.61 -4.30
N SER A 16 12.51 19.41 -3.98
CA SER A 16 12.13 18.22 -4.75
C SER A 16 10.80 17.64 -4.26
N ASN A 17 9.81 17.55 -5.15
CA ASN A 17 8.53 16.88 -4.94
C ASN A 17 8.70 15.34 -5.01
N GLN A 18 9.86 14.83 -4.59
CA GLN A 18 10.25 13.44 -4.77
C GLN A 18 9.41 12.55 -3.84
N THR A 19 8.80 11.51 -4.41
CA THR A 19 8.13 10.47 -3.63
C THR A 19 9.15 9.69 -2.82
N ARG A 20 8.90 9.56 -1.51
CA ARG A 20 9.78 8.94 -0.51
C ARG A 20 8.99 7.87 0.21
N SER A 21 9.42 6.62 0.01
CA SER A 21 8.72 5.45 0.53
C SER A 21 9.52 4.78 1.63
N LEU A 22 8.84 4.45 2.73
CA LEU A 22 9.40 3.52 3.70
C LEU A 22 9.25 2.09 3.18
N LEU A 23 10.36 1.49 2.76
CA LEU A 23 10.41 0.11 2.34
C LEU A 23 10.59 -0.77 3.58
N ILE A 24 9.46 -1.10 4.22
CA ILE A 24 9.42 -1.92 5.45
C ILE A 24 9.37 -3.43 5.19
N ARG A 25 9.07 -3.82 3.95
CA ARG A 25 8.82 -5.21 3.58
C ARG A 25 10.07 -5.79 2.94
N ASP A 26 10.37 -7.02 3.35
CA ASP A 26 11.35 -7.83 2.67
C ASP A 26 10.96 -8.01 1.19
N PHE A 27 11.89 -7.66 0.31
CA PHE A 27 11.75 -7.79 -1.14
C PHE A 27 11.79 -9.26 -1.59
N GLY A 28 12.13 -10.20 -0.70
CA GLY A 28 11.95 -11.64 -0.90
C GLY A 28 10.48 -12.09 -0.95
N PHE A 29 9.54 -11.26 -0.47
CA PHE A 29 8.11 -11.53 -0.63
C PHE A 29 7.51 -10.75 -1.80
N ALA A 30 6.60 -11.40 -2.53
CA ALA A 30 5.95 -10.85 -3.73
C ALA A 30 5.36 -9.45 -3.50
N TYR A 31 4.76 -9.18 -2.34
CA TYR A 31 4.19 -7.86 -2.02
C TYR A 31 5.27 -6.77 -1.87
N GLY A 32 6.37 -7.04 -1.14
CA GLY A 32 7.46 -6.09 -0.99
C GLY A 32 8.13 -5.77 -2.33
N LEU A 33 8.31 -6.78 -3.16
CA LEU A 33 8.86 -6.64 -4.51
C LEU A 33 7.92 -5.82 -5.43
N SER A 34 6.67 -6.28 -5.59
CA SER A 34 5.74 -5.74 -6.60
C SER A 34 5.09 -4.41 -6.21
N SER A 35 4.81 -4.19 -4.92
CA SER A 35 3.98 -3.07 -4.47
C SER A 35 4.79 -1.91 -3.89
N ALA A 36 6.03 -2.18 -3.48
CA ALA A 36 6.91 -1.16 -2.92
C ALA A 36 8.14 -0.93 -3.80
N PHE A 37 8.91 -1.98 -4.10
CA PHE A 37 10.19 -1.82 -4.80
C PHE A 37 10.04 -1.46 -6.28
N MET A 38 9.31 -2.27 -7.06
CA MET A 38 9.17 -2.11 -8.51
C MET A 38 8.55 -0.78 -8.94
N PRO A 39 7.45 -0.27 -8.33
CA PRO A 39 6.90 1.03 -8.67
C PRO A 39 7.93 2.14 -8.44
N GLY A 40 8.71 2.03 -7.37
CA GLY A 40 9.74 3.01 -7.07
C GLY A 40 10.89 3.05 -8.07
N LEU A 41 11.27 1.91 -8.64
CA LEU A 41 12.23 1.89 -9.75
C LEU A 41 11.64 2.54 -11.01
N ALA A 42 10.38 2.25 -11.33
CA ALA A 42 9.71 2.77 -12.51
C ALA A 42 9.49 4.29 -12.47
N THR A 43 9.30 4.87 -11.27
CA THR A 43 8.97 6.30 -11.11
C THR A 43 10.07 7.12 -10.41
N GLY A 44 11.22 6.53 -10.10
CA GLY A 44 12.33 7.22 -9.44
C GLY A 44 12.08 7.58 -7.97
N MET A 45 11.28 6.77 -7.26
CA MET A 45 11.03 6.97 -5.83
C MET A 45 12.31 6.75 -5.02
N CYS A 46 12.47 7.56 -3.97
CA CYS A 46 13.50 7.32 -2.96
C CYS A 46 12.98 6.28 -1.96
N HIS A 47 13.66 5.13 -1.88
CA HIS A 47 13.35 4.09 -0.89
C HIS A 47 14.19 4.27 0.37
N ILE A 48 13.51 4.39 1.50
CA ILE A 48 14.09 4.37 2.83
C ILE A 48 13.93 2.96 3.37
N ILE A 49 15.03 2.21 3.45
CA ILE A 49 15.01 0.81 3.88
C ILE A 49 15.18 0.76 5.40
N LYS A 50 14.07 0.62 6.12
CA LYS A 50 14.03 0.43 7.59
C LYS A 50 12.86 -0.46 7.95
N THR A 51 12.98 -1.19 9.07
CA THR A 51 11.86 -1.91 9.67
C THR A 51 10.81 -0.91 10.17
N LEU A 52 9.52 -1.28 10.09
CA LEU A 52 8.48 -0.53 10.78
C LEU A 52 8.58 -0.82 12.28
N ASP A 53 8.94 0.19 13.06
CA ASP A 53 8.91 0.15 14.52
C ASP A 53 7.91 1.20 15.00
N ASP A 54 6.98 0.79 15.86
CA ASP A 54 5.97 1.70 16.40
C ASP A 54 6.65 2.90 17.08
N ASN A 55 7.68 2.68 17.90
CA ASN A 55 8.29 3.74 18.69
C ASN A 55 9.01 4.80 17.83
N THR A 56 9.53 4.42 16.66
CA THR A 56 10.30 5.33 15.80
C THR A 56 9.52 5.82 14.59
N PHE A 57 8.39 5.20 14.23
CA PHE A 57 7.69 5.47 12.98
C PHE A 57 7.42 6.96 12.73
N LEU A 58 6.91 7.70 13.72
CA LEU A 58 6.60 9.12 13.55
C LEU A 58 7.87 9.96 13.33
N SER A 59 8.94 9.67 14.07
CA SER A 59 10.24 10.30 13.90
C SER A 59 10.85 9.97 12.53
N ASP A 60 10.67 8.75 12.05
CA ASP A 60 11.12 8.32 10.73
C ASP A 60 10.38 9.06 9.60
N VAL A 61 9.07 9.25 9.75
CA VAL A 61 8.27 10.04 8.79
C VAL A 61 8.79 11.46 8.69
N GLU A 62 9.10 12.07 9.83
CA GLU A 62 9.67 13.41 9.90
C GLU A 62 11.10 13.50 9.34
N GLU A 63 12.02 12.66 9.84
CA GLU A 63 13.45 12.67 9.47
C GLU A 63 13.64 12.45 7.98
N PHE A 64 12.96 11.45 7.42
CA PHE A 64 13.14 11.06 6.03
C PHE A 64 12.13 11.70 5.08
N ARG A 65 11.18 12.50 5.60
CA ARG A 65 10.06 13.08 4.85
C ARG A 65 9.29 12.04 4.05
N ILE A 66 8.95 10.94 4.71
CA ILE A 66 8.20 9.84 4.10
C ILE A 66 6.84 10.38 3.66
N ASN A 67 6.45 10.11 2.42
CA ASN A 67 5.16 10.56 1.89
C ASN A 67 4.28 9.43 1.32
N THR A 68 4.84 8.24 1.18
CA THR A 68 4.11 7.03 0.81
C THR A 68 4.60 5.83 1.62
N ILE A 69 3.73 4.86 1.86
CA ILE A 69 4.12 3.59 2.46
C ILE A 69 3.24 2.45 1.93
N ALA A 70 3.83 1.30 1.68
CA ALA A 70 3.08 0.06 1.41
C ALA A 70 3.11 -0.83 2.65
N ILE A 71 1.92 -1.17 3.16
CA ILE A 71 1.74 -1.92 4.40
C ILE A 71 0.84 -3.14 4.19
N VAL A 72 0.87 -4.06 5.14
CA VAL A 72 -0.22 -5.03 5.33
C VAL A 72 -1.18 -4.51 6.40
N VAL A 73 -2.39 -5.06 6.44
CA VAL A 73 -3.46 -4.63 7.38
C VAL A 73 -2.99 -4.61 8.85
N LEU A 74 -2.11 -5.53 9.27
CA LEU A 74 -1.59 -5.58 10.64
C LEU A 74 -0.79 -4.33 11.05
N ASN A 75 -0.21 -3.60 10.09
CA ASN A 75 0.56 -2.38 10.36
C ASN A 75 -0.31 -1.11 10.35
N PHE A 76 -1.61 -1.24 10.05
CA PHE A 76 -2.51 -0.10 9.95
C PHE A 76 -2.62 0.71 11.26
N PRO A 77 -2.63 0.11 12.47
CA PRO A 77 -2.63 0.86 13.73
C PRO A 77 -1.43 1.80 13.87
N THR A 78 -0.24 1.38 13.46
CA THR A 78 0.98 2.20 13.44
C THR A 78 0.79 3.44 12.58
N VAL A 79 0.23 3.27 11.38
CA VAL A 79 0.00 4.38 10.45
C VAL A 79 -1.05 5.37 10.98
N LEU A 80 -2.10 4.89 11.64
CA LEU A 80 -3.13 5.74 12.26
C LEU A 80 -2.58 6.72 13.30
N ARG A 81 -1.39 6.45 13.86
CA ARG A 81 -0.73 7.37 14.79
C ARG A 81 -0.37 8.70 14.13
N LEU A 82 -0.12 8.75 12.82
CA LEU A 82 0.10 10.02 12.11
C LEU A 82 -1.08 10.98 12.32
N GLY A 83 -2.31 10.51 12.10
CA GLY A 83 -3.48 11.35 12.29
C GLY A 83 -3.86 11.63 13.75
N ARG A 84 -3.42 10.78 14.68
CA ARG A 84 -3.76 10.90 16.11
C ARG A 84 -2.76 11.73 16.90
N GLU A 85 -1.49 11.65 16.55
CA GLU A 85 -0.37 12.17 17.36
C GLU A 85 0.45 13.24 16.63
N ARG A 86 0.52 13.21 15.29
CA ARG A 86 1.40 14.09 14.49
C ARG A 86 0.72 14.58 13.21
N GLN A 87 -0.40 15.27 13.36
CA GLN A 87 -1.16 15.83 12.23
C GLN A 87 -0.35 16.82 11.39
N ASP A 88 0.67 17.46 11.98
CA ASP A 88 1.62 18.32 11.29
C ASP A 88 2.39 17.60 10.17
N LEU A 89 2.61 16.29 10.30
CA LEU A 89 3.28 15.48 9.28
C LEU A 89 2.36 15.15 8.08
N LEU A 90 1.04 15.22 8.26
CA LEU A 90 0.08 15.01 7.17
C LEU A 90 0.16 16.09 6.09
N GLN A 91 0.84 17.21 6.36
CA GLN A 91 1.11 18.24 5.36
C GLN A 91 1.99 17.73 4.21
N HIS A 92 2.71 16.61 4.36
CA HIS A 92 3.51 15.99 3.30
C HIS A 92 3.26 14.49 3.14
N PHE A 93 2.71 13.81 4.14
CA PHE A 93 2.28 12.42 4.00
C PHE A 93 1.04 12.33 3.09
N ARG A 94 1.04 11.42 2.10
CA ARG A 94 0.02 11.42 1.04
C ARG A 94 -0.65 10.08 0.81
N HIS A 95 0.07 8.98 0.95
CA HIS A 95 -0.39 7.72 0.39
C HIS A 95 -0.04 6.51 1.24
N VAL A 96 -1.02 5.63 1.44
CA VAL A 96 -0.87 4.33 2.08
C VAL A 96 -1.45 3.29 1.15
N LEU A 97 -0.59 2.43 0.60
CA LEU A 97 -1.02 1.24 -0.11
C LEU A 97 -1.17 0.09 0.88
N VAL A 98 -2.33 -0.57 0.89
CA VAL A 98 -2.65 -1.64 1.83
C VAL A 98 -3.03 -2.91 1.08
N GLY A 99 -2.32 -3.99 1.38
CA GLY A 99 -2.58 -5.31 0.84
C GLY A 99 -2.58 -6.40 1.91
N GLY A 100 -2.68 -7.64 1.48
CA GLY A 100 -2.52 -8.82 2.34
C GLY A 100 -3.70 -9.14 3.26
N GLY A 101 -4.83 -8.43 3.14
CA GLY A 101 -6.04 -8.74 3.90
C GLY A 101 -7.15 -7.70 3.76
N ALA A 102 -8.32 -8.01 4.31
CA ALA A 102 -9.41 -7.06 4.42
C ALA A 102 -9.13 -6.05 5.53
N ILE A 103 -9.31 -4.76 5.25
CA ILE A 103 -9.13 -3.69 6.25
C ILE A 103 -10.38 -3.65 7.14
N PRO A 104 -10.25 -3.75 8.48
CA PRO A 104 -11.37 -3.56 9.40
C PRO A 104 -12.04 -2.20 9.20
N GLN A 105 -13.38 -2.18 9.22
CA GLN A 105 -14.15 -0.95 9.04
C GLN A 105 -13.77 0.15 10.04
N ALA A 106 -13.44 -0.23 11.28
CA ALA A 106 -12.96 0.70 12.31
C ALA A 106 -11.67 1.44 11.90
N HIS A 107 -10.77 0.77 11.18
CA HIS A 107 -9.53 1.38 10.69
C HIS A 107 -9.79 2.34 9.53
N VAL A 108 -10.69 1.97 8.60
CA VAL A 108 -11.11 2.85 7.51
C VAL A 108 -11.75 4.11 8.06
N THR A 109 -12.68 3.98 9.00
CA THR A 109 -13.35 5.12 9.64
C THR A 109 -12.36 6.00 10.41
N ALA A 110 -11.41 5.39 11.14
CA ALA A 110 -10.38 6.15 11.84
C ALA A 110 -9.46 6.92 10.88
N ALA A 111 -9.04 6.30 9.78
CA ALA A 111 -8.19 6.98 8.80
C ALA A 111 -8.93 8.14 8.13
N ALA A 112 -10.20 7.96 7.79
CA ALA A 112 -11.02 9.02 7.19
C ALA A 112 -11.19 10.23 8.14
N SER A 113 -11.30 10.00 9.46
CA SER A 113 -11.47 11.08 10.42
C SER A 113 -10.16 11.75 10.83
N THR A 114 -9.06 11.01 10.96
CA THR A 114 -7.78 11.55 11.46
C THR A 114 -6.80 11.94 10.36
N MET A 115 -6.98 11.45 9.13
CA MET A 115 -6.08 11.68 8.00
C MET A 115 -6.84 11.98 6.70
N PRO A 116 -7.76 12.98 6.66
CA PRO A 116 -8.70 13.20 5.55
C PRO A 116 -8.03 13.54 4.19
N GLY A 117 -6.75 13.92 4.18
CA GLY A 117 -5.98 14.19 2.95
C GLY A 117 -5.07 13.05 2.52
N VAL A 118 -5.04 11.93 3.25
CA VAL A 118 -4.19 10.77 2.94
C VAL A 118 -5.00 9.74 2.18
N PHE A 119 -4.50 9.34 1.01
CA PHE A 119 -5.12 8.29 0.21
C PHE A 119 -4.81 6.92 0.81
N ILE A 120 -5.85 6.21 1.26
CA ILE A 120 -5.76 4.81 1.67
C ILE A 120 -6.19 3.94 0.48
N GLN A 121 -5.21 3.45 -0.27
CA GLN A 121 -5.41 2.65 -1.46
C GLN A 121 -5.34 1.16 -1.11
N LYS A 122 -6.30 0.38 -1.58
CA LYS A 122 -6.29 -1.08 -1.42
C LYS A 122 -5.75 -1.74 -2.68
N CYS A 123 -5.15 -2.92 -2.51
CA CYS A 123 -4.84 -3.79 -3.62
C CYS A 123 -5.15 -5.25 -3.27
N TYR A 124 -5.42 -6.04 -4.31
CA TYR A 124 -5.64 -7.48 -4.22
C TYR A 124 -4.62 -8.23 -5.05
N GLY A 125 -4.14 -9.32 -4.47
CA GLY A 125 -3.09 -10.14 -5.03
C GLY A 125 -2.83 -11.36 -4.17
N ALA A 126 -2.02 -12.27 -4.70
CA ALA A 126 -1.47 -13.41 -3.98
C ALA A 126 -0.04 -13.67 -4.48
N SER A 127 0.71 -14.52 -3.79
CA SER A 127 2.09 -14.83 -4.17
C SER A 127 2.17 -15.44 -5.57
N GLU A 128 1.15 -16.20 -5.98
CA GLU A 128 1.05 -16.90 -7.25
C GLU A 128 0.71 -16.00 -8.45
N MET A 129 0.21 -14.78 -8.21
CA MET A 129 -0.29 -13.89 -9.25
C MET A 129 0.15 -12.43 -9.10
N PHE A 130 1.04 -12.14 -8.14
CA PHE A 130 1.39 -10.79 -7.72
C PHE A 130 0.15 -9.95 -7.39
N VAL A 131 0.17 -8.65 -7.70
CA VAL A 131 -0.99 -7.75 -7.55
C VAL A 131 -1.77 -7.73 -8.85
N ILE A 132 -3.06 -8.02 -8.78
CA ILE A 132 -3.93 -8.13 -9.96
C ILE A 132 -5.02 -7.06 -10.03
N ALA A 133 -5.32 -6.41 -8.91
CA ALA A 133 -6.31 -5.36 -8.84
C ALA A 133 -5.91 -4.29 -7.80
N GLN A 134 -6.27 -3.04 -8.10
CA GLN A 134 -5.96 -1.91 -7.24
C GLN A 134 -7.06 -0.84 -7.29
N ASP A 135 -7.32 -0.25 -6.14
CA ASP A 135 -8.24 0.87 -5.99
C ASP A 135 -7.68 2.11 -6.71
N PRO A 136 -8.47 2.98 -7.38
CA PRO A 136 -7.93 4.24 -7.91
C PRO A 136 -7.28 5.12 -6.82
N LEU A 137 -6.34 5.97 -7.24
CA LEU A 137 -5.83 7.05 -6.39
C LEU A 137 -6.98 7.98 -6.01
N GLY A 138 -7.10 8.34 -4.73
CA GLY A 138 -8.31 8.97 -4.20
C GLY A 138 -9.20 8.01 -3.40
N GLY A 139 -8.95 6.70 -3.51
CA GLY A 139 -9.76 5.66 -2.92
C GLY A 139 -11.03 5.39 -3.73
N GLY A 140 -11.55 4.18 -3.58
CA GLY A 140 -12.81 3.75 -4.16
C GLY A 140 -13.90 3.56 -3.11
N LYS A 141 -15.01 2.99 -3.55
CA LYS A 141 -16.21 2.83 -2.72
C LYS A 141 -15.93 1.94 -1.49
N PRO A 142 -16.64 2.13 -0.36
CA PRO A 142 -16.54 1.21 0.77
C PRO A 142 -16.72 -0.26 0.31
N GLY A 143 -15.86 -1.15 0.80
CA GLY A 143 -15.85 -2.56 0.40
C GLY A 143 -15.27 -2.88 -0.99
N PHE A 144 -14.90 -1.88 -1.80
CA PHE A 144 -14.26 -2.09 -3.10
C PHE A 144 -12.75 -2.26 -2.96
N THR A 145 -12.16 -3.31 -3.53
CA THR A 145 -10.70 -3.54 -3.44
C THR A 145 -9.92 -3.01 -4.64
N GLY A 146 -10.61 -2.79 -5.77
CA GLY A 146 -9.98 -2.24 -6.96
C GLY A 146 -10.52 -2.78 -8.27
N SER A 147 -10.11 -2.12 -9.35
CA SER A 147 -10.29 -2.62 -10.72
C SER A 147 -9.09 -3.50 -11.09
N VAL A 148 -9.34 -4.53 -11.90
CA VAL A 148 -8.28 -5.39 -12.43
C VAL A 148 -7.33 -4.60 -13.32
N PHE A 149 -6.05 -4.95 -13.27
CA PHE A 149 -5.04 -4.32 -14.13
C PHE A 149 -5.25 -4.65 -15.62
N PRO A 150 -4.68 -3.85 -16.54
CA PRO A 150 -4.69 -4.18 -17.96
C PRO A 150 -4.16 -5.60 -18.20
N ASN A 151 -4.81 -6.30 -19.13
CA ASN A 151 -4.50 -7.68 -19.52
C ASN A 151 -4.79 -8.76 -18.45
N VAL A 152 -5.44 -8.40 -17.34
CA VAL A 152 -5.97 -9.37 -16.37
C VAL A 152 -7.43 -9.67 -16.68
N GLU A 153 -7.76 -10.95 -16.84
CA GLU A 153 -9.14 -11.42 -16.96
C GLU A 153 -9.61 -11.97 -15.60
N LEU A 154 -10.80 -11.56 -15.16
CA LEU A 154 -11.41 -12.03 -13.92
C LEU A 154 -12.84 -12.51 -14.19
N LYS A 155 -13.16 -13.72 -13.71
CA LYS A 155 -14.51 -14.29 -13.72
C LYS A 155 -14.86 -14.80 -12.33
N LEU A 156 -16.16 -14.83 -12.02
CA LEU A 156 -16.69 -15.47 -10.82
C LEU A 156 -17.21 -16.85 -11.18
N LYS A 157 -16.89 -17.85 -10.38
CA LYS A 157 -17.42 -19.20 -10.50
C LYS A 157 -18.28 -19.54 -9.29
N ASP A 158 -19.37 -20.27 -9.50
CA ASP A 158 -20.18 -20.78 -8.40
C ASP A 158 -19.38 -21.68 -7.45
N LEU A 159 -19.74 -21.67 -6.16
CA LEU A 159 -19.07 -22.47 -5.12
C LEU A 159 -19.40 -23.97 -5.22
N ASN A 160 -20.58 -24.29 -5.77
CA ASN A 160 -21.14 -25.64 -5.81
C ASN A 160 -21.31 -26.17 -7.24
N SER A 161 -21.24 -25.30 -8.25
CA SER A 161 -21.38 -25.65 -9.67
C SER A 161 -20.14 -25.32 -10.51
N LYS A 162 -20.17 -25.69 -11.79
CA LYS A 162 -19.11 -25.35 -12.75
C LYS A 162 -19.36 -24.03 -13.49
N ASP A 163 -20.46 -23.35 -13.19
CA ASP A 163 -20.94 -22.22 -13.97
C ASP A 163 -20.22 -20.93 -13.59
N PHE A 164 -20.08 -20.05 -14.58
CA PHE A 164 -19.66 -18.68 -14.33
C PHE A 164 -20.86 -17.84 -13.89
N LEU A 165 -20.64 -17.02 -12.87
CA LEU A 165 -21.65 -16.14 -12.30
C LEU A 165 -21.62 -14.75 -12.98
N PRO A 166 -22.78 -14.09 -13.11
CA PRO A 166 -22.85 -12.70 -13.56
C PRO A 166 -22.31 -11.74 -12.49
N ALA A 167 -22.22 -10.45 -12.86
CA ALA A 167 -21.82 -9.39 -11.93
C ALA A 167 -22.73 -9.33 -10.69
N ASN A 168 -22.16 -8.85 -9.57
CA ASN A 168 -22.82 -8.67 -8.27
C ASN A 168 -23.27 -9.96 -7.57
N GLN A 169 -22.70 -11.11 -7.93
CA GLN A 169 -22.88 -12.38 -7.22
C GLN A 169 -21.65 -12.71 -6.36
N ILE A 170 -21.83 -13.61 -5.39
CA ILE A 170 -20.73 -14.13 -4.55
C ILE A 170 -20.27 -15.47 -5.13
N GLY A 171 -18.96 -15.63 -5.30
CA GLY A 171 -18.36 -16.86 -5.83
C GLY A 171 -16.85 -16.91 -5.68
N ILE A 172 -16.23 -17.89 -6.32
CA ILE A 172 -14.78 -18.05 -6.37
C ILE A 172 -14.20 -17.19 -7.48
N LEU A 173 -13.13 -16.45 -7.17
CA LEU A 173 -12.39 -15.69 -8.17
C LEU A 173 -11.56 -16.64 -9.05
N PHE A 174 -11.83 -16.61 -10.35
CA PHE A 174 -11.00 -17.22 -11.38
C PHE A 174 -10.27 -16.12 -12.14
N ILE A 175 -8.95 -16.14 -12.08
CA ILE A 175 -8.09 -15.09 -12.60
C ILE A 175 -7.16 -15.70 -13.65
N LYS A 176 -7.00 -14.97 -14.75
CA LYS A 176 -5.98 -15.23 -15.76
C LYS A 176 -5.19 -13.95 -15.95
N SER A 177 -3.87 -14.06 -15.79
CA SER A 177 -2.94 -12.94 -15.81
C SER A 177 -1.72 -13.29 -16.68
N PRO A 178 -1.05 -12.31 -17.29
CA PRO A 178 0.20 -12.53 -18.02
C PRO A 178 1.42 -12.68 -17.10
N SER A 179 1.27 -12.30 -15.82
CA SER A 179 2.26 -12.45 -14.75
C SER A 179 2.46 -13.90 -14.34
#